data_AF-A0A542YJP2-F1
#
_entry.id   AF-A0A542YJP2-F1
#
_cell.length_a   1.000
_cell.length_b   1.000
_cell.length_c   1.000
_cell.angle_alpha   90.00
_cell.angle_beta   90.00
_cell.angle_gamma   90.00
#
_symmetry.space_group_name_H-M   'P 1'
#
loop_
_entity.id
_entity.type
_entity.pdbx_description
1 polymer ?
#
loop_
_entity_poly.entity_id
_entity_poly.type
_entity_poly.pdbx_seq_one_letter_code
_entity_poly.pdbx_strand_id
1 'polypeptide(L)'
;MSCIRFNTPAQLAAMREHVPVMLTPEEAAALHPAPPVTESKIRRLRILAQDQNPKIRESVASNYHTPEDLFEVLARDPDDGVRSCVARNEYAPCDVLRSMADDASEQVRGWLAVNYYVPADVMERLAADPSETVRKLVNWKGALVDA
;
A
#
# COMPACT_ATOMS: atom_id res chain seq x y z
N MET A 1 -40.99 -12.44 -10.82
CA MET A 1 -41.09 -13.90 -10.59
C MET A 1 -39.67 -14.43 -10.46
N SER A 2 -39.28 -14.88 -9.27
CA SER A 2 -37.91 -15.32 -8.97
C SER A 2 -37.72 -16.77 -9.42
N CYS A 3 -36.77 -17.00 -10.32
CA CYS A 3 -36.43 -18.32 -10.84
C CYS A 3 -35.47 -19.00 -9.86
N ILE A 4 -35.99 -19.66 -8.82
CA ILE A 4 -35.17 -20.52 -7.97
C ILE A 4 -34.78 -21.75 -8.82
N ARG A 5 -33.50 -21.86 -9.16
CA ARG A 5 -32.96 -22.97 -9.96
C ARG A 5 -32.70 -24.15 -9.02
N PHE A 6 -33.52 -25.20 -9.10
CA PHE A 6 -33.29 -26.45 -8.36
C PHE A 6 -32.35 -27.34 -9.15
N ASN A 7 -31.06 -27.29 -8.84
CA ASN A 7 -30.10 -28.26 -9.38
C ASN A 7 -30.36 -29.64 -8.78
N THR A 8 -30.30 -30.68 -9.61
CA THR A 8 -30.41 -32.07 -9.15
C THR A 8 -29.16 -32.47 -8.34
N PRO A 9 -29.25 -33.50 -7.48
CA PRO A 9 -28.07 -34.02 -6.76
C PRO A 9 -26.91 -34.41 -7.69
N ALA A 10 -27.21 -34.95 -8.88
CA ALA A 10 -26.20 -35.28 -9.89
C ALA A 10 -25.55 -34.03 -10.49
N GLN A 11 -26.33 -32.96 -10.73
CA GLN A 11 -25.78 -31.67 -11.18
C GLN A 11 -24.90 -31.03 -10.10
N LEU A 12 -25.29 -31.13 -8.83
CA LEU A 12 -24.47 -30.64 -7.70
C LEU A 12 -23.18 -31.45 -7.53
N ALA A 13 -23.22 -32.77 -7.74
CA ALA A 13 -22.02 -33.62 -7.72
C ALA A 13 -21.07 -33.28 -8.88
N ALA A 14 -21.57 -33.18 -10.12
CA ALA A 14 -20.77 -32.79 -11.28
C ALA A 14 -20.15 -31.40 -11.11
N MET A 15 -20.90 -30.44 -10.53
CA MET A 15 -20.36 -29.12 -10.22
C MET A 15 -19.23 -29.17 -9.19
N ARG A 16 -19.33 -30.07 -8.19
CA ARG A 16 -18.28 -30.30 -7.16
C ARG A 16 -17.02 -30.95 -7.74
N GLU A 17 -17.19 -31.90 -8.66
CA GLU A 17 -16.08 -32.55 -9.37
C GLU A 17 -15.32 -31.59 -10.29
N HIS A 18 -16.01 -30.58 -10.82
CA HIS A 18 -15.43 -29.55 -11.69
C HIS A 18 -15.22 -28.21 -10.99
N VAL A 19 -15.24 -28.16 -9.65
CA VAL A 19 -14.81 -26.95 -8.94
C VAL A 19 -13.35 -26.71 -9.33
N PRO A 20 -13.01 -25.55 -9.94
CA PRO A 20 -11.63 -25.25 -10.21
C PRO A 20 -10.87 -25.31 -8.89
N VAL A 21 -9.78 -26.08 -8.86
CA VAL A 21 -8.87 -26.08 -7.71
C VAL A 21 -8.37 -24.65 -7.59
N MET A 22 -8.85 -23.95 -6.57
CA MET A 22 -8.34 -22.63 -6.22
C MET A 22 -6.91 -22.86 -5.75
N LEU A 23 -5.95 -22.55 -6.62
CA LEU A 23 -4.54 -22.59 -6.28
C LEU A 23 -4.30 -21.66 -5.10
N THR A 24 -3.46 -22.11 -4.17
CA THR A 24 -2.90 -21.22 -3.17
C THR A 24 -2.03 -20.15 -3.85
N PRO A 25 -1.80 -19.00 -3.20
CA PRO A 25 -0.89 -17.97 -3.73
C PRO A 25 0.50 -18.53 -4.06
N GLU A 26 0.99 -19.48 -3.26
CA GLU A 26 2.29 -20.13 -3.45
C GLU A 26 2.31 -21.01 -4.71
N GLU A 27 1.29 -21.82 -4.93
CA GLU A 27 1.15 -22.65 -6.13
C GLU A 27 1.00 -21.80 -7.39
N ALA A 28 0.21 -20.73 -7.33
CA ALA A 28 0.06 -19.78 -8.43
C ALA A 28 1.39 -19.07 -8.75
N ALA A 29 2.15 -18.66 -7.73
CA ALA A 29 3.47 -18.04 -7.91
C ALA A 29 4.52 -19.01 -8.46
N ALA A 30 4.47 -20.29 -8.07
CA ALA A 30 5.36 -21.32 -8.59
C ALA A 30 5.10 -21.61 -10.08
N LEU A 31 3.82 -21.61 -10.50
CA LEU A 31 3.43 -21.81 -11.89
C LEU A 31 3.70 -20.56 -12.75
N HIS A 32 3.59 -19.37 -12.17
CA HIS A 32 3.70 -18.09 -12.86
C HIS A 32 4.63 -17.13 -12.09
N PRO A 33 5.95 -17.40 -12.05
CA PRO A 33 6.87 -16.58 -11.30
C PRO A 33 6.95 -15.17 -11.89
N ALA A 34 6.91 -14.16 -11.01
CA ALA A 34 7.15 -12.78 -11.40
C ALA A 34 8.58 -12.62 -11.96
N PRO A 35 8.79 -11.78 -12.98
CA PRO A 35 10.12 -11.53 -13.51
C PRO A 35 11.03 -10.95 -12.40
N PRO A 36 12.32 -11.35 -12.35
CA PRO A 36 13.21 -10.91 -11.30
C PRO A 36 13.42 -9.39 -11.34
N VAL A 37 13.68 -8.82 -10.17
CA VAL A 37 14.10 -7.42 -10.06
C VAL A 37 15.55 -7.34 -10.52
N THR A 38 15.75 -6.79 -11.72
CA THR A 38 17.08 -6.63 -12.29
C THR A 38 17.66 -5.26 -11.95
N GLU A 39 18.99 -5.15 -12.03
CA GLU A 39 19.68 -3.86 -11.89
C GLU A 39 19.16 -2.82 -12.89
N SER A 40 18.78 -3.24 -14.11
CA SER A 40 18.23 -2.31 -15.10
C SER A 40 16.88 -1.72 -14.68
N LYS A 41 16.07 -2.49 -13.93
CA LYS A 41 14.81 -2.02 -13.35
C LYS A 41 15.06 -1.01 -12.25
N ILE A 42 15.99 -1.30 -11.33
CA ILE A 42 16.38 -0.38 -10.26
C ILE A 42 16.93 0.93 -10.84
N ARG A 43 17.82 0.84 -11.83
CA ARG A 43 18.34 2.02 -12.55
C ARG A 43 17.22 2.84 -13.18
N ARG A 44 16.19 2.21 -13.74
CA ARG A 44 15.04 2.92 -14.30
C ARG A 44 14.25 3.67 -13.23
N LEU A 45 14.02 3.06 -12.06
CA LEU A 45 13.36 3.73 -10.94
C LEU A 45 14.14 4.98 -10.50
N ARG A 46 15.47 4.90 -10.45
CA ARG A 46 16.33 6.06 -10.12
C ARG A 46 16.18 7.22 -11.12
N ILE A 47 16.07 6.92 -12.41
CA ILE A 47 15.84 7.94 -13.45
C ILE A 47 14.45 8.56 -13.29
N LEU A 48 13.42 7.74 -13.10
CA LEU A 48 12.03 8.21 -12.96
C LEU A 48 11.82 9.02 -11.67
N ALA A 49 12.57 8.74 -10.60
CA ALA A 49 12.53 9.49 -9.35
C ALA A 49 13.02 10.95 -9.49
N GLN A 50 13.70 11.28 -10.59
CA GLN A 50 14.21 12.62 -10.88
C GLN A 50 13.40 13.33 -11.97
N ASP A 51 12.31 12.73 -12.43
CA ASP A 51 11.48 13.33 -13.49
C ASP A 51 10.86 14.65 -13.02
N GLN A 52 10.75 15.62 -13.93
CA GLN A 52 10.14 16.92 -13.62
C GLN A 52 8.66 16.79 -13.27
N ASN A 53 7.97 15.80 -13.85
CA ASN A 53 6.56 15.56 -13.59
C ASN A 53 6.37 14.81 -12.25
N PRO A 54 5.70 15.42 -11.26
CA PRO A 54 5.44 14.75 -9.98
C PRO A 54 4.65 13.45 -10.13
N LYS A 55 3.79 13.32 -11.15
CA LYS A 55 3.05 12.06 -11.41
C LYS A 55 3.96 10.89 -11.77
N ILE A 56 5.09 11.17 -12.42
CA ILE A 56 6.09 10.13 -12.70
C ILE A 56 6.82 9.75 -11.41
N ARG A 57 7.17 10.72 -10.56
CA ARG A 57 7.79 10.46 -9.26
C ARG A 57 6.85 9.72 -8.29
N GLU A 58 5.56 10.04 -8.29
CA GLU A 58 4.50 9.32 -7.55
C GLU A 58 4.47 7.83 -7.92
N SER A 59 4.70 7.51 -9.20
CA SER A 59 4.74 6.12 -9.66
C SER A 59 5.94 5.34 -9.08
N VAL A 60 7.04 6.03 -8.81
CA VAL A 60 8.20 5.46 -8.11
C VAL A 60 7.88 5.33 -6.62
N ALA A 61 7.35 6.38 -5.99
CA ALA A 61 6.98 6.35 -4.58
C ALA A 61 5.96 5.26 -4.22
N SER A 62 5.07 4.90 -5.16
CA SER A 62 4.07 3.83 -4.99
C SER A 62 4.59 2.43 -5.36
N ASN A 63 5.81 2.30 -5.86
CA ASN A 63 6.36 1.01 -6.32
C ASN A 63 6.88 0.19 -5.13
N TYR A 64 6.56 -1.10 -5.12
CA TYR A 64 7.01 -2.05 -4.10
C TYR A 64 8.47 -2.49 -4.26
N HIS A 65 9.09 -2.18 -5.41
CA HIS A 65 10.53 -2.41 -5.67
C HIS A 65 11.37 -1.14 -5.51
N THR A 66 10.82 -0.08 -4.94
CA THR A 66 11.56 1.15 -4.72
C THR A 66 12.69 0.89 -3.71
N PRO A 67 13.95 1.17 -4.07
CA PRO A 67 15.06 1.10 -3.13
C PRO A 67 14.84 2.00 -1.93
N GLU A 68 15.34 1.56 -0.77
CA GLU A 68 15.30 2.30 0.49
C GLU A 68 15.85 3.72 0.36
N ASP A 69 16.98 3.91 -0.32
CA ASP A 69 17.58 5.22 -0.52
C ASP A 69 16.72 6.15 -1.39
N LEU A 70 15.88 5.60 -2.29
CA LEU A 70 14.90 6.41 -3.02
C LEU A 70 13.70 6.82 -2.15
N PHE A 71 13.28 5.98 -1.19
CA PHE A 71 12.23 6.39 -0.26
C PHE A 71 12.64 7.60 0.57
N GLU A 72 13.90 7.65 1.02
CA GLU A 72 14.42 8.82 1.74
C GLU A 72 14.38 10.11 0.91
N VAL A 73 14.71 10.00 -0.39
CA VAL A 73 14.66 11.15 -1.31
C VAL A 73 13.21 11.58 -1.56
N LEU A 74 12.33 10.63 -1.88
CA LEU A 74 10.93 10.88 -2.22
C LEU A 74 10.10 11.34 -1.01
N ALA A 75 10.48 10.96 0.21
CA ALA A 75 9.87 11.47 1.44
C ALA A 75 10.13 12.97 1.67
N ARG A 76 11.13 13.55 0.99
CA ARG A 76 11.48 14.97 1.05
C ARG A 76 11.12 15.70 -0.25
N ASP A 77 10.35 15.06 -1.13
CA ASP A 77 9.96 15.63 -2.40
C ASP A 77 9.16 16.93 -2.19
N PRO A 78 9.38 17.99 -3.01
CA PRO A 78 8.60 19.22 -2.90
C PRO A 78 7.10 19.02 -3.12
N ASP A 79 6.71 18.01 -3.91
CA ASP A 79 5.31 17.68 -4.19
C ASP A 79 4.71 16.80 -3.08
N ASP A 80 3.59 17.23 -2.49
CA ASP A 80 2.94 16.50 -1.42
C ASP A 80 2.19 15.25 -1.89
N GLY A 81 1.85 15.14 -3.18
CA GLY A 81 1.33 13.93 -3.81
C GLY A 81 2.38 12.81 -3.84
N VAL A 82 3.63 13.15 -4.17
CA VAL A 82 4.77 12.22 -4.10
C VAL A 82 5.00 11.75 -2.66
N ARG A 83 5.06 12.68 -1.70
CA ARG A 83 5.21 12.34 -0.28
C ARG A 83 4.03 11.50 0.23
N SER A 84 2.81 11.80 -0.20
CA SER A 84 1.61 11.01 0.13
C SER A 84 1.71 9.58 -0.37
N CYS A 85 2.30 9.36 -1.56
CA CYS A 85 2.54 8.02 -2.09
C CYS A 85 3.54 7.24 -1.24
N VAL A 86 4.60 7.90 -0.72
CA VAL A 86 5.53 7.28 0.24
C VAL A 86 4.80 6.92 1.54
N ALA A 87 4.03 7.86 2.10
CA ALA A 87 3.31 7.66 3.36
C ALA A 87 2.31 6.48 3.32
N ARG A 88 1.71 6.20 2.16
CA ARG A 88 0.79 5.08 1.95
C ARG A 88 1.49 3.75 1.60
N ASN A 89 2.76 3.78 1.20
CA ASN A 89 3.44 2.59 0.70
C ASN A 89 3.76 1.63 1.87
N GLU A 90 3.37 0.36 1.73
CA GLU A 90 3.63 -0.69 2.73
C GLU A 90 5.10 -1.11 2.81
N TYR A 91 5.86 -0.88 1.75
CA TYR A 91 7.29 -1.20 1.68
C TYR A 91 8.19 -0.02 2.11
N ALA A 92 7.59 1.13 2.45
CA ALA A 92 8.36 2.27 2.93
C ALA A 92 9.02 1.92 4.28
N PRO A 93 10.34 2.15 4.44
CA PRO A 93 11.03 1.87 5.69
C PRO A 93 10.44 2.63 6.87
N CYS A 94 10.39 2.00 8.05
CA CYS A 94 9.84 2.60 9.25
C CYS A 94 10.52 3.94 9.61
N ASP A 95 11.83 4.05 9.42
CA ASP A 95 12.57 5.30 9.70
C ASP A 95 12.20 6.44 8.75
N VAL A 96 11.90 6.11 7.49
CA VAL A 96 11.36 7.07 6.52
C VAL A 96 9.98 7.53 6.98
N LEU A 97 9.08 6.61 7.36
CA LEU A 97 7.74 6.94 7.86
C LEU A 97 7.79 7.79 9.13
N ARG A 98 8.73 7.52 10.05
CA ARG A 98 8.99 8.35 11.24
C ARG A 98 9.35 9.78 10.89
N SER A 99 10.19 9.97 9.88
CA SER A 99 10.63 11.31 9.46
C SER A 99 9.48 12.16 8.89
N MET A 100 8.40 11.51 8.44
CA MET A 100 7.24 12.17 7.82
C MET A 100 6.13 12.49 8.82
N ALA A 101 6.27 12.10 10.10
CA ALA A 101 5.25 12.33 11.13
C ALA A 101 4.89 13.82 11.30
N ASP A 102 5.85 14.72 11.07
CA ASP A 102 5.66 16.17 11.14
C ASP A 102 5.58 16.84 9.75
N ASP A 103 5.22 16.09 8.70
CA ASP A 103 5.10 16.65 7.35
C ASP A 103 4.20 17.88 7.35
N ALA A 104 4.53 18.91 6.59
CA ALA A 104 3.73 20.14 6.54
C ALA A 104 2.31 19.90 5.99
N SER A 105 2.13 18.91 5.10
CA SER A 105 0.85 18.60 4.47
C SER A 105 -0.02 17.72 5.37
N GLU A 106 -1.22 18.19 5.71
CA GLU A 106 -2.25 17.39 6.39
C GLU A 106 -2.55 16.09 5.63
N GLN A 107 -2.51 16.12 4.30
CA GLN A 107 -2.80 14.95 3.48
C GLN A 107 -1.75 13.84 3.68
N VAL A 108 -0.47 14.20 3.75
CA VAL A 108 0.63 13.24 3.99
C VAL A 108 0.47 12.60 5.37
N ARG A 109 0.23 13.42 6.41
CA ARG A 109 0.00 12.93 7.78
C ARG A 109 -1.27 12.06 7.88
N GLY A 110 -2.31 12.40 7.12
CA GLY A 110 -3.51 11.58 6.98
C GLY A 110 -3.23 10.21 6.34
N TRP A 111 -2.39 10.14 5.31
CA TRP A 111 -1.97 8.87 4.70
C TRP A 111 -1.14 8.01 5.66
N LEU A 112 -0.28 8.60 6.49
CA LEU A 112 0.40 7.88 7.56
C LEU A 112 -0.61 7.28 8.56
N ALA A 113 -1.61 8.06 8.98
CA ALA A 113 -2.60 7.60 9.94
C ALA A 113 -3.38 6.35 9.47
N VAL A 114 -3.60 6.20 8.16
CA VAL A 114 -4.32 5.03 7.59
C VAL A 114 -3.39 3.89 7.16
N ASN A 115 -2.08 4.10 7.06
CA ASN A 115 -1.14 3.05 6.68
C ASN A 115 -0.92 2.08 7.87
N TYR A 116 -1.20 0.79 7.68
CA TYR A 116 -1.10 -0.24 8.73
C TYR A 116 0.33 -0.59 9.13
N TYR A 117 1.32 -0.25 8.32
CA TYR A 117 2.74 -0.54 8.56
C TYR A 117 3.48 0.61 9.25
N VAL A 118 2.77 1.70 9.58
CA VAL A 118 3.34 2.83 10.32
C VAL A 118 3.64 2.42 11.77
N PRO A 119 4.85 2.73 12.29
CA PRO A 119 5.23 2.43 13.67
C PRO A 119 4.30 3.05 14.72
N ALA A 120 4.17 2.37 15.87
CA ALA A 120 3.29 2.82 16.97
C ALA A 120 3.66 4.21 17.50
N ASP A 121 4.96 4.54 17.60
CA ASP A 121 5.45 5.85 18.02
C ASP A 121 4.97 6.98 17.10
N VAL A 122 4.85 6.70 15.80
CA VAL A 122 4.28 7.66 14.83
C VAL A 122 2.78 7.81 15.03
N MET A 123 2.06 6.71 15.26
CA MET A 123 0.62 6.75 15.53
C MET A 123 0.29 7.55 16.80
N GLU A 124 1.10 7.43 17.86
CA GLU A 124 0.96 8.23 19.09
C GLU A 124 1.11 9.72 18.82
N ARG A 125 2.07 10.10 17.98
CA ARG A 125 2.26 11.50 17.56
C ARG A 125 1.07 12.01 16.74
N LEU A 126 0.58 11.20 15.79
CA LEU A 126 -0.59 11.55 14.97
C LEU A 126 -1.89 11.63 15.78
N ALA A 127 -1.99 10.92 16.91
CA ALA A 127 -3.13 11.05 17.83
C ALA A 127 -3.21 12.45 18.47
N ALA A 128 -2.07 13.13 18.61
CA ALA A 128 -1.94 14.50 19.07
C ALA A 128 -1.78 15.53 17.93
N ASP A 129 -2.01 15.14 16.66
CA ASP A 129 -1.83 16.01 15.49
C ASP A 129 -2.67 17.29 15.61
N PRO A 130 -2.20 18.46 15.15
CA PRO A 130 -3.00 19.68 15.14
C PRO A 130 -4.27 19.56 14.27
N SER A 131 -4.27 18.74 13.22
CA SER A 131 -5.43 18.53 12.36
C SER A 131 -6.46 17.60 13.01
N GLU A 132 -7.71 18.06 13.08
CA GLU A 132 -8.84 17.23 13.51
C GLU A 132 -9.08 16.04 12.58
N THR A 133 -8.84 16.20 11.27
CA THR A 133 -8.96 15.13 10.28
C THR A 133 -8.02 13.98 10.61
N VAL A 134 -6.75 14.28 10.88
CA VAL A 134 -5.72 13.27 11.21
C VAL A 134 -6.07 12.55 12.50
N ARG A 135 -6.45 13.28 13.56
CA ARG A 135 -6.88 12.67 14.83
C ARG A 135 -8.09 11.73 14.66
N LYS A 136 -9.06 12.10 13.81
CA LYS A 136 -10.22 11.24 13.49
C LYS A 136 -9.80 9.96 12.77
N LEU A 137 -8.85 10.03 11.83
CA LEU A 137 -8.32 8.86 11.12
C LEU A 137 -7.60 7.89 12.06
N VAL A 138 -6.79 8.42 12.99
CA VAL A 138 -6.13 7.60 14.02
C VAL A 138 -7.16 6.90 14.90
N ASN A 139 -8.17 7.63 15.40
CA ASN A 139 -9.23 7.06 16.23
C ASN A 139 -10.05 6.00 15.48
N TRP A 140 -10.39 6.26 14.22
CA TRP A 140 -11.09 5.29 13.38
C TRP A 140 -10.28 4.00 13.21
N LYS A 141 -8.97 4.12 12.96
CA LYS A 141 -8.08 2.95 12.84
C LYS A 141 -7.96 2.19 14.16
N GLY A 142 -7.87 2.88 15.29
CA GLY A 142 -7.87 2.25 16.62
C GLY A 142 -9.15 1.45 16.87
N ALA A 143 -10.31 2.02 16.54
CA ALA A 143 -11.61 1.35 16.70
C ALA A 143 -11.76 0.07 15.84
N LEU A 144 -11.02 -0.08 14.74
CA LEU A 144 -11.01 -1.31 13.95
C LEU A 144 -10.21 -2.45 14.60
N VAL A 145 -9.24 -2.12 15.45
CA VAL A 145 -8.43 -3.13 16.15
C VAL A 145 -9.19 -3.70 17.34
N ASP A 146 -10.10 -2.92 17.93
CA ASP A 146 -10.91 -3.29 19.08
C ASP A 146 -12.23 -4.01 18.72
N ALA A 147 -12.56 -4.16 17.42
CA ALA A 147 -13.80 -4.74 16.90
C ALA A 147 -13.64 -6.20 16.44
#